data_AF-A0A660MZY2-F1
#
_entry.id   AF-A0A660MZY2-F1
#
_cell.length_a   1.000
_cell.length_b   1.000
_cell.length_c   1.000
_cell.angle_alpha   90.00
_cell.angle_beta   90.00
_cell.angle_gamma   90.00
#
_symmetry.space_group_name_H-M   'P 1'
#
loop_
_entity.id
_entity.type
_entity.pdbx_description
1 polymer ?
#
loop_
_entity_poly.entity_id
_entity_poly.type
_entity_poly.pdbx_seq_one_letter_code
_entity_poly.pdbx_strand_id
1 'polypeptide(L)'
;NALPMSLKMAIAAGIGLFLALIALKGSGLVVASDATLLKMNNLYEIKDGVKLPNMPVLLALFGFFLVVALDYYKIRGAIIIGILTVTGIAAALGLTQFNGIVSSVPSVAPTFMQMDFNGLFNGSMLAVVFVFFLVDLFDSTGTLVGVSHRAGLLDKNGHLPRLKKALFADSTAIVAGAALGTSSTTPYIESTSGVAAGGRTGLTAITVGVLMLACLWFSPLAQAVPAFATAPALLYIGVQMMRSALEIDWQDMTEAAPAFMTIAFMPFTYSIADGIALGFISYAVIKLICARVKDVPPMVWIVAVCWLAKFWFLGA
;
A
#
# COMPACT_ATOMS: atom_id res chain seq x y z
N ASN A 1 21.38 -9.26 8.71
CA ASN A 1 20.11 -8.60 8.37
C ASN A 1 20.38 -7.20 7.85
N ALA A 2 20.04 -6.91 6.59
CA ALA A 2 20.43 -5.67 5.92
C ALA A 2 19.56 -4.44 6.26
N LEU A 3 18.34 -4.66 6.77
CA LEU A 3 17.45 -3.60 7.29
C LEU A 3 17.14 -3.81 8.78
N PRO A 4 17.16 -2.75 9.60
CA PRO A 4 16.62 -2.76 10.97
C PRO A 4 15.15 -3.14 11.00
N MET A 5 14.72 -3.84 12.06
CA MET A 5 13.32 -4.27 12.20
C MET A 5 12.38 -3.07 12.32
N SER A 6 12.77 -2.05 13.08
CA SER A 6 12.02 -0.80 13.26
C SER A 6 11.63 -0.17 11.92
N LEU A 7 12.59 0.02 11.00
CA LEU A 7 12.33 0.58 9.68
C LEU A 7 11.41 -0.31 8.83
N LYS A 8 11.58 -1.65 8.87
CA LYS A 8 10.69 -2.56 8.15
C LYS A 8 9.23 -2.44 8.61
N MET A 9 9.04 -2.45 9.92
CA MET A 9 7.72 -2.35 10.54
C MET A 9 7.12 -0.95 10.31
N ALA A 10 7.95 0.08 10.34
CA ALA A 10 7.54 1.45 10.05
C ALA A 10 7.08 1.64 8.59
N ILE A 11 7.73 0.99 7.62
CA ILE A 11 7.29 1.00 6.21
C ILE A 11 5.89 0.41 6.09
N ALA A 12 5.65 -0.77 6.66
CA ALA A 12 4.34 -1.41 6.63
C ALA A 12 3.26 -0.53 7.29
N ALA A 13 3.53 0.00 8.48
CA ALA A 13 2.62 0.91 9.18
C ALA A 13 2.36 2.22 8.40
N GLY A 14 3.40 2.82 7.82
CA GLY A 14 3.31 4.04 7.00
C GLY A 14 2.47 3.84 5.74
N ILE A 15 2.64 2.72 5.03
CA ILE A 15 1.79 2.35 3.89
C ILE A 15 0.34 2.20 4.35
N GLY A 16 0.09 1.57 5.50
CA GLY A 16 -1.24 1.47 6.07
C GLY A 16 -1.92 2.82 6.29
N LEU A 17 -1.17 3.79 6.84
CA LEU A 17 -1.67 5.15 7.06
C LEU A 17 -1.88 5.93 5.75
N PHE A 18 -1.02 5.70 4.74
CA PHE A 18 -1.18 6.27 3.41
C PHE A 18 -2.43 5.73 2.69
N LEU A 19 -2.68 4.42 2.75
CA LEU A 19 -3.91 3.80 2.23
C LEU A 19 -5.15 4.35 2.93
N ALA A 20 -5.09 4.56 4.26
CA ALA A 20 -6.16 5.20 4.99
C ALA A 20 -6.43 6.62 4.48
N LEU A 21 -5.39 7.44 4.25
CA LEU A 21 -5.56 8.77 3.66
C LEU A 21 -6.18 8.72 2.27
N ILE A 22 -5.76 7.80 1.40
CA ILE A 22 -6.35 7.59 0.06
C ILE A 22 -7.83 7.25 0.18
N ALA A 23 -8.20 6.37 1.11
CA ALA A 23 -9.58 5.98 1.36
C ALA A 23 -10.45 7.15 1.85
N LEU A 24 -9.92 7.93 2.81
CA LEU A 24 -10.61 9.10 3.36
C LEU A 24 -10.77 10.21 2.32
N LYS A 25 -9.78 10.39 1.44
CA LYS A 25 -9.85 11.32 0.31
C LYS A 25 -10.83 10.82 -0.75
N GLY A 26 -10.78 9.55 -1.10
CA GLY A 26 -11.66 8.91 -2.10
C GLY A 26 -13.13 8.81 -1.67
N SER A 27 -13.39 8.76 -0.36
CA SER A 27 -14.76 8.86 0.20
C SER A 27 -15.28 10.30 0.31
N GLY A 28 -14.41 11.29 0.14
CA GLY A 28 -14.75 12.70 0.33
C GLY A 28 -14.83 13.13 1.80
N LEU A 29 -14.40 12.30 2.76
CA LEU A 29 -14.36 12.67 4.19
C LEU A 29 -13.21 13.64 4.47
N VAL A 30 -12.04 13.42 3.86
CA VAL A 30 -10.89 14.31 3.96
C VAL A 30 -10.75 15.08 2.66
N VAL A 31 -10.84 16.40 2.75
CA VAL A 31 -10.73 17.32 1.60
C VAL A 31 -9.61 18.33 1.82
N ALA A 32 -9.12 18.91 0.72
CA ALA A 32 -8.11 19.95 0.77
C ALA A 32 -8.63 21.22 1.46
N SER A 33 -7.74 21.92 2.14
CA SER A 33 -8.00 23.16 2.86
C SER A 33 -6.82 24.11 2.69
N ASP A 34 -7.05 25.31 2.17
CA ASP A 34 -5.98 26.30 2.03
C ASP A 34 -5.39 26.74 3.38
N ALA A 35 -6.19 26.64 4.46
CA ALA A 35 -5.77 27.04 5.80
C ALA A 35 -4.98 25.96 6.56
N THR A 36 -5.22 24.68 6.27
CA THR A 36 -4.73 23.56 7.10
C THR A 36 -4.18 22.38 6.30
N LEU A 37 -4.04 22.51 4.98
CA LEU A 37 -3.79 21.46 3.99
C LEU A 37 -4.92 20.44 3.87
N LEU A 38 -5.35 19.85 4.99
CA LEU A 38 -6.45 18.90 5.07
C LEU A 38 -7.52 19.40 6.06
N LYS A 39 -8.79 19.16 5.74
CA LYS A 39 -9.91 19.34 6.66
C LYS A 39 -10.91 18.20 6.51
N MET A 40 -11.67 17.95 7.56
CA MET A 40 -12.84 17.07 7.49
C MET A 40 -13.94 17.77 6.68
N ASN A 41 -14.56 17.04 5.77
CA ASN A 41 -15.73 17.51 5.04
C ASN A 41 -16.97 17.47 5.93
N ASN A 42 -18.00 18.23 5.53
CA ASN A 42 -19.26 18.22 6.24
C ASN A 42 -20.00 16.90 5.99
N LEU A 43 -20.45 16.27 7.08
CA LEU A 43 -21.33 15.09 7.01
C LEU A 43 -22.72 15.43 6.46
N TYR A 44 -23.07 16.72 6.46
CA TYR A 44 -24.30 17.24 5.91
C TYR A 44 -23.99 18.46 5.03
N GLU A 45 -24.45 18.45 3.80
CA GLU A 45 -24.33 19.56 2.86
C GLU A 45 -25.63 20.37 2.86
N ILE A 46 -25.53 21.70 2.79
CA ILE A 46 -26.69 22.55 2.58
C ILE A 46 -26.82 22.77 1.08
N LYS A 47 -27.83 22.15 0.45
CA LYS A 47 -28.22 22.45 -0.94
C LYS A 47 -29.60 23.10 -0.90
N ASP A 48 -29.71 24.28 -1.50
CA ASP A 48 -30.96 25.05 -1.59
C ASP A 48 -31.63 25.34 -0.24
N GLY A 49 -30.83 25.62 0.80
CA GLY A 49 -31.32 25.88 2.17
C GLY A 49 -31.76 24.63 2.95
N VAL A 50 -31.70 23.45 2.34
CA VAL A 50 -32.03 22.17 2.96
C VAL A 50 -30.75 21.44 3.36
N LYS A 51 -30.68 21.00 4.63
CA LYS A 51 -29.58 20.20 5.16
C LYS A 51 -29.73 18.74 4.71
N LEU A 52 -28.95 18.33 3.73
CA LEU A 52 -28.94 16.98 3.18
C LEU A 52 -27.73 16.18 3.69
N PRO A 53 -27.86 14.88 3.97
CA PRO A 53 -26.72 14.04 4.35
C PRO A 53 -25.76 13.85 3.18
N ASN A 54 -24.46 13.92 3.47
CA ASN A 54 -23.40 13.57 2.53
C ASN A 54 -23.32 12.03 2.41
N MET A 55 -24.14 11.48 1.52
CA MET A 55 -24.29 10.02 1.37
C MET A 55 -22.95 9.30 1.05
N PRO A 56 -22.07 9.77 0.14
CA PRO A 56 -20.78 9.13 -0.10
C PRO A 56 -19.94 8.93 1.18
N VAL A 57 -19.84 9.97 2.01
CA VAL A 57 -19.08 9.92 3.27
C VAL A 57 -19.72 8.97 4.27
N LEU A 58 -21.04 9.07 4.45
CA LEU A 58 -21.77 8.23 5.40
C LEU A 58 -21.73 6.75 5.00
N LEU A 59 -21.83 6.46 3.71
CA LEU A 59 -21.76 5.10 3.17
C LEU A 59 -20.35 4.51 3.33
N ALA A 60 -19.29 5.31 3.14
CA ALA A 60 -17.93 4.87 3.40
C ALA A 60 -17.69 4.56 4.88
N LEU A 61 -18.18 5.41 5.80
CA LEU A 61 -18.09 5.17 7.24
C LEU A 61 -18.91 3.94 7.66
N PHE A 62 -20.15 3.83 7.18
CA PHE A 62 -21.00 2.65 7.41
C PHE A 62 -20.32 1.37 6.91
N GLY A 63 -19.78 1.39 5.69
CA GLY A 63 -19.06 0.27 5.12
C GLY A 63 -17.86 -0.14 5.97
N PHE A 64 -17.09 0.82 6.49
CA PHE A 64 -15.97 0.54 7.37
C PHE A 64 -16.42 -0.18 8.65
N PHE A 65 -17.44 0.34 9.34
CA PHE A 65 -18.00 -0.30 10.53
C PHE A 65 -18.55 -1.70 10.21
N LEU A 66 -19.19 -1.87 9.06
CA LEU A 66 -19.69 -3.16 8.59
C LEU A 66 -18.55 -4.16 8.39
N VAL A 67 -17.48 -3.78 7.67
CA VAL A 67 -16.32 -4.66 7.44
C VAL A 67 -15.69 -5.09 8.77
N VAL A 68 -15.49 -4.16 9.70
CA VAL A 68 -14.93 -4.45 11.03
C VAL A 68 -15.84 -5.39 11.82
N ALA A 69 -17.17 -5.17 11.80
CA ALA A 69 -18.12 -6.05 12.47
C ALA A 69 -18.11 -7.46 11.86
N LEU A 70 -18.15 -7.57 10.53
CA LEU A 70 -18.10 -8.86 9.83
C LEU A 70 -16.80 -9.62 10.12
N ASP A 71 -15.67 -8.92 10.19
CA ASP A 71 -14.38 -9.50 10.56
C ASP A 71 -14.36 -10.00 12.02
N TYR A 72 -14.90 -9.21 12.95
CA TYR A 72 -15.06 -9.62 14.36
C TYR A 72 -15.84 -10.93 14.49
N TYR A 73 -16.93 -11.08 13.72
CA TYR A 73 -17.71 -12.33 13.64
C TYR A 73 -17.07 -13.42 12.78
N LYS A 74 -15.84 -13.21 12.27
CA LYS A 74 -15.07 -14.15 11.44
C LYS A 74 -15.80 -14.57 10.16
N ILE A 75 -16.60 -13.67 9.59
CA ILE A 75 -17.32 -13.93 8.34
C ILE A 75 -16.32 -13.86 7.18
N ARG A 76 -16.21 -14.96 6.44
CA ARG A 76 -15.32 -15.06 5.27
C ARG A 76 -15.78 -14.08 4.20
N GLY A 77 -14.86 -13.28 3.68
CA GLY A 77 -15.16 -12.28 2.65
C GLY A 77 -15.74 -10.97 3.20
N ALA A 78 -15.52 -10.64 4.49
CA ALA A 78 -15.97 -9.40 5.12
C ALA A 78 -15.75 -8.15 4.25
N ILE A 79 -14.55 -8.01 3.66
CA ILE A 79 -14.21 -6.89 2.76
C ILE A 79 -15.12 -6.86 1.52
N ILE A 80 -15.29 -8.01 0.84
CA ILE A 80 -16.10 -8.12 -0.38
C ILE A 80 -17.57 -7.83 -0.06
N ILE A 81 -18.09 -8.40 1.02
CA ILE A 81 -19.47 -8.16 1.47
C ILE A 81 -19.67 -6.67 1.79
N GLY A 82 -18.69 -6.02 2.42
CA GLY A 82 -18.71 -4.58 2.67
C GLY A 82 -18.83 -3.76 1.38
N ILE A 83 -17.94 -4.01 0.41
CA ILE A 83 -17.95 -3.32 -0.89
C ILE A 83 -19.28 -3.53 -1.60
N LEU A 84 -19.77 -4.78 -1.68
CA LEU A 84 -21.03 -5.10 -2.36
C LEU A 84 -22.24 -4.47 -1.68
N THR A 85 -22.27 -4.45 -0.34
CA THR A 85 -23.35 -3.83 0.43
C THR A 85 -23.40 -2.32 0.18
N VAL A 86 -22.25 -1.64 0.30
CA VAL A 86 -22.17 -0.19 0.06
C VAL A 86 -22.51 0.14 -1.39
N THR A 87 -22.02 -0.64 -2.35
CA THR A 87 -22.32 -0.46 -3.77
C THR A 87 -23.81 -0.68 -4.06
N GLY A 88 -24.44 -1.68 -3.45
CA GLY A 88 -25.87 -1.96 -3.59
C GLY A 88 -26.73 -0.82 -3.04
N ILE A 89 -26.38 -0.27 -1.87
CA ILE A 89 -27.07 0.90 -1.31
C ILE A 89 -26.84 2.12 -2.20
N ALA A 90 -25.62 2.33 -2.70
CA ALA A 90 -25.31 3.41 -3.65
C ALA A 90 -26.15 3.29 -4.94
N ALA A 91 -26.35 2.08 -5.46
CA ALA A 91 -27.19 1.84 -6.63
C ALA A 91 -28.67 2.16 -6.35
N ALA A 92 -29.19 1.75 -5.19
CA ALA A 92 -30.56 2.06 -4.79
C ALA A 92 -30.81 3.58 -4.62
N LEU A 93 -29.77 4.33 -4.24
CA LEU A 93 -29.81 5.79 -4.10
C LEU A 93 -29.50 6.54 -5.41
N GLY A 94 -29.21 5.84 -6.51
CA GLY A 94 -28.85 6.46 -7.79
C GLY A 94 -27.48 7.12 -7.80
N LEU A 95 -26.57 6.73 -6.89
CA LEU A 95 -25.21 7.29 -6.75
C LEU A 95 -24.15 6.55 -7.59
N THR A 96 -24.54 5.51 -8.32
CA THR A 96 -23.66 4.79 -9.24
C THR A 96 -24.32 4.63 -10.60
N GLN A 97 -23.49 4.62 -11.65
CA GLN A 97 -23.91 4.37 -13.02
C GLN A 97 -23.57 2.92 -13.38
N PHE A 98 -24.60 2.14 -13.69
CA PHE A 98 -24.42 0.76 -14.10
C PHE A 98 -24.26 0.68 -15.62
N ASN A 99 -23.02 0.47 -16.06
CA ASN A 99 -22.65 0.45 -17.48
C ASN A 99 -22.66 -0.96 -18.10
N GLY A 100 -23.33 -1.93 -17.46
CA GLY A 100 -23.41 -3.33 -17.90
C GLY A 100 -22.59 -4.30 -17.04
N ILE A 101 -22.64 -5.58 -17.39
CA ILE A 101 -21.94 -6.66 -16.65
C ILE A 101 -20.66 -7.09 -17.36
N VAL A 102 -20.71 -7.20 -18.69
CA VAL A 102 -19.61 -7.72 -19.51
C VAL A 102 -19.30 -6.71 -20.62
N SER A 103 -18.01 -6.41 -20.81
CA SER A 103 -17.52 -5.65 -21.97
C SER A 103 -16.35 -6.35 -22.64
N SER A 104 -15.92 -5.81 -23.78
CA SER A 104 -14.60 -6.09 -24.30
C SER A 104 -13.53 -5.74 -23.26
N VAL A 105 -12.45 -6.52 -23.24
CA VAL A 105 -11.27 -6.25 -22.42
C VAL A 105 -10.73 -4.85 -22.75
N PRO A 106 -10.45 -4.00 -21.74
CA PRO A 106 -9.86 -2.68 -21.97
C PRO A 106 -8.57 -2.76 -22.79
N SER A 107 -8.41 -1.84 -23.74
CA SER A 107 -7.21 -1.82 -24.59
C SER A 107 -5.99 -1.43 -23.77
N VAL A 108 -4.90 -2.19 -23.95
CA VAL A 108 -3.59 -1.89 -23.36
C VAL A 108 -2.80 -0.89 -24.22
N ALA A 109 -3.28 -0.56 -25.43
CA ALA A 109 -2.57 0.34 -26.35
C ALA A 109 -2.12 1.70 -25.75
N PRO A 110 -2.88 2.35 -24.84
CA PRO A 110 -2.46 3.63 -24.25
C PRO A 110 -1.28 3.53 -23.28
N THR A 111 -0.96 2.35 -22.78
CA THR A 111 0.04 2.16 -21.72
C THR A 111 1.13 1.19 -22.09
N PHE A 112 0.86 0.28 -23.04
CA PHE A 112 1.80 -0.73 -23.49
C PHE A 112 3.06 -0.10 -24.09
N MET A 113 4.20 -0.36 -23.45
CA MET A 113 5.52 0.14 -23.83
C MET A 113 5.62 1.67 -23.93
N GLN A 114 4.70 2.41 -23.31
CA GLN A 114 4.72 3.87 -23.23
C GLN A 114 5.64 4.37 -22.09
N MET A 115 6.74 3.65 -21.83
CA MET A 115 7.71 4.02 -20.80
C MET A 115 8.50 5.24 -21.27
N ASP A 116 8.50 6.30 -20.46
CA ASP A 116 9.32 7.47 -20.73
C ASP A 116 10.74 7.25 -20.19
N PHE A 117 11.69 7.10 -21.10
CA PHE A 117 13.12 6.98 -20.78
C PHE A 117 13.83 8.35 -20.77
N ASN A 118 13.12 9.44 -21.09
CA ASN A 118 13.71 10.78 -21.04
C ASN A 118 14.06 11.12 -19.59
N GLY A 119 15.31 11.51 -19.35
CA GLY A 119 15.81 11.81 -18.02
C GLY A 119 16.19 10.59 -17.17
N LEU A 120 16.12 9.36 -17.70
CA LEU A 120 16.55 8.15 -16.99
C LEU A 120 18.00 8.25 -16.49
N PHE A 121 18.88 8.83 -17.32
CA PHE A 121 20.30 8.98 -17.01
C PHE A 121 20.65 10.28 -16.27
N ASN A 122 19.63 11.03 -15.81
CA ASN A 122 19.89 12.11 -14.85
C ASN A 122 20.35 11.46 -13.53
N GLY A 123 21.38 12.03 -12.89
CA GLY A 123 21.88 11.54 -11.60
C GLY A 123 20.78 11.44 -10.54
N SER A 124 19.75 12.27 -10.67
CA SER A 124 18.51 12.22 -9.89
C SER A 124 17.73 10.95 -10.03
N MET A 125 17.40 10.60 -11.27
CA MET A 125 16.56 9.48 -11.62
C MET A 125 17.30 8.17 -11.32
N LEU A 126 18.61 8.13 -11.56
CA LEU A 126 19.45 7.00 -11.16
C LEU A 126 19.45 6.79 -9.64
N ALA A 127 19.55 7.86 -8.85
CA ALA A 127 19.47 7.76 -7.40
C ALA A 127 18.09 7.26 -6.95
N VAL A 128 17.00 7.80 -7.50
CA VAL A 128 15.62 7.38 -7.20
C VAL A 128 15.41 5.91 -7.56
N VAL A 129 15.75 5.50 -8.78
CA VAL A 129 15.64 4.11 -9.25
C VAL A 129 16.44 3.17 -8.35
N PHE A 130 17.68 3.53 -8.00
CA PHE A 130 18.52 2.71 -7.13
C PHE A 130 17.93 2.54 -5.74
N VAL A 131 17.37 3.61 -5.15
CA VAL A 131 16.74 3.49 -3.84
C VAL A 131 15.46 2.68 -3.92
N PHE A 132 14.58 2.94 -4.89
CA PHE A 132 13.35 2.16 -5.06
C PHE A 132 13.65 0.68 -5.27
N PHE A 133 14.68 0.35 -6.06
CA PHE A 133 15.16 -1.01 -6.20
C PHE A 133 15.54 -1.64 -4.86
N LEU A 134 16.29 -0.92 -4.00
CA LEU A 134 16.65 -1.44 -2.69
C LEU A 134 15.42 -1.62 -1.79
N VAL A 135 14.54 -0.64 -1.74
CA VAL A 135 13.29 -0.69 -0.94
C VAL A 135 12.43 -1.88 -1.36
N ASP A 136 12.17 -1.99 -2.66
CA ASP A 136 11.37 -3.06 -3.27
C ASP A 136 11.99 -4.43 -3.02
N LEU A 137 13.30 -4.57 -3.20
CA LEU A 137 14.02 -5.80 -2.87
C LEU A 137 13.78 -6.24 -1.41
N PHE A 138 13.73 -5.30 -0.46
CA PHE A 138 13.47 -5.62 0.95
C PHE A 138 12.00 -5.85 1.27
N ASP A 139 11.09 -5.11 0.64
CA ASP A 139 9.67 -5.33 0.78
C ASP A 139 9.28 -6.72 0.25
N SER A 140 9.68 -7.04 -0.98
CA SER A 140 9.47 -8.36 -1.58
C SER A 140 10.11 -9.47 -0.76
N THR A 141 11.36 -9.30 -0.30
CA THR A 141 12.00 -10.30 0.55
C THR A 141 11.28 -10.46 1.90
N GLY A 142 10.91 -9.35 2.55
CA GLY A 142 10.23 -9.34 3.83
C GLY A 142 8.86 -10.00 3.75
N THR A 143 8.08 -9.63 2.74
CA THR A 143 6.75 -10.19 2.50
C THR A 143 6.83 -11.65 2.09
N LEU A 144 7.74 -12.05 1.20
CA LEU A 144 7.95 -13.46 0.85
C LEU A 144 8.28 -14.31 2.08
N VAL A 145 9.19 -13.84 2.94
CA VAL A 145 9.54 -14.56 4.17
C VAL A 145 8.37 -14.58 5.14
N GLY A 146 7.65 -13.47 5.32
CA GLY A 146 6.49 -13.37 6.22
C GLY A 146 5.33 -14.28 5.82
N VAL A 147 4.94 -14.26 4.54
CA VAL A 147 3.91 -15.16 4.01
C VAL A 147 4.37 -16.61 4.07
N SER A 148 5.62 -16.89 3.70
CA SER A 148 6.16 -18.26 3.71
C SER A 148 6.27 -18.83 5.12
N HIS A 149 6.58 -17.99 6.12
CA HIS A 149 6.55 -18.39 7.52
C HIS A 149 5.15 -18.82 7.94
N ARG A 150 4.13 -17.99 7.65
CA ARG A 150 2.71 -18.32 7.91
C ARG A 150 2.24 -19.55 7.14
N ALA A 151 2.81 -19.81 5.97
CA ALA A 151 2.50 -20.98 5.15
C ALA A 151 3.23 -22.26 5.58
N GLY A 152 4.18 -22.17 6.51
CA GLY A 152 5.01 -23.31 6.92
C GLY A 152 5.97 -23.76 5.81
N LEU A 153 6.42 -22.84 4.96
CA LEU A 153 7.29 -23.11 3.81
C LEU A 153 8.77 -22.82 4.07
N LEU A 154 9.11 -22.30 5.25
CA LEU A 154 10.51 -22.09 5.66
C LEU A 154 11.19 -23.42 6.02
N ASP A 155 12.50 -23.48 5.81
CA ASP A 155 13.30 -24.61 6.25
C ASP A 155 13.49 -24.62 7.78
N LYS A 156 14.16 -25.66 8.29
CA LYS A 156 14.43 -25.83 9.73
C LYS A 156 15.25 -24.70 10.35
N ASN A 157 15.96 -23.93 9.54
CA ASN A 157 16.78 -22.81 9.95
C ASN A 157 16.07 -21.47 9.77
N GLY A 158 14.79 -21.48 9.36
CA GLY A 158 13.99 -20.28 9.12
C GLY A 158 14.28 -19.58 7.79
N HIS A 159 15.02 -20.21 6.87
CA HIS A 159 15.29 -19.65 5.56
C HIS A 159 14.22 -20.06 4.54
N LEU A 160 13.95 -19.17 3.59
CA LEU A 160 13.06 -19.47 2.47
C LEU A 160 13.81 -20.31 1.41
N PRO A 161 13.48 -21.59 1.21
CA PRO A 161 14.05 -22.37 0.12
C PRO A 161 13.73 -21.70 -1.21
N ARG A 162 14.72 -21.65 -2.12
CA ARG A 162 14.58 -21.08 -3.47
C ARG A 162 14.24 -19.58 -3.51
N LEU A 163 14.62 -18.80 -2.49
CA LEU A 163 14.44 -17.34 -2.46
C LEU A 163 14.86 -16.65 -3.78
N LYS A 164 16.01 -17.05 -4.37
CA LYS A 164 16.46 -16.51 -5.67
C LYS A 164 15.44 -16.69 -6.79
N LYS A 165 14.74 -17.82 -6.85
CA LYS A 165 13.71 -18.09 -7.87
C LYS A 165 12.44 -17.29 -7.60
N ALA A 166 12.09 -17.11 -6.33
CA ALA A 166 10.95 -16.28 -5.93
C ALA A 166 11.19 -14.79 -6.29
N LEU A 167 12.37 -14.25 -5.95
CA LEU A 167 12.76 -12.90 -6.32
C LEU A 167 12.85 -12.72 -7.85
N PHE A 168 13.31 -13.73 -8.59
CA PHE A 168 13.32 -13.64 -10.05
C PHE A 168 11.91 -13.58 -10.65
N ALA A 169 10.96 -14.36 -10.12
CA ALA A 169 9.56 -14.29 -10.54
C ALA A 169 8.96 -12.91 -10.26
N ASP A 170 9.25 -12.36 -9.09
CA ASP A 170 8.82 -11.02 -8.67
C ASP A 170 9.39 -9.91 -9.59
N SER A 171 10.70 -9.91 -9.81
CA SER A 171 11.35 -8.97 -10.73
C SER A 171 10.82 -9.09 -12.17
N THR A 172 10.51 -10.30 -12.63
CA THR A 172 9.90 -10.50 -13.96
C THR A 172 8.50 -9.91 -14.01
N ALA A 173 7.71 -10.05 -12.93
CA ALA A 173 6.38 -9.46 -12.84
C ALA A 173 6.46 -7.92 -12.82
N ILE A 174 7.44 -7.33 -12.12
CA ILE A 174 7.66 -5.88 -12.10
C ILE A 174 7.98 -5.36 -13.50
N VAL A 175 8.92 -6.00 -14.21
CA VAL A 175 9.30 -5.59 -15.57
C VAL A 175 8.12 -5.74 -16.54
N ALA A 176 7.39 -6.84 -16.45
CA ALA A 176 6.18 -7.04 -17.26
C ALA A 176 5.09 -6.01 -16.93
N GLY A 177 4.90 -5.68 -15.65
CA GLY A 177 3.96 -4.66 -15.20
C GLY A 177 4.33 -3.27 -15.71
N ALA A 178 5.60 -2.87 -15.59
CA ALA A 178 6.11 -1.61 -16.12
C ALA A 178 5.93 -1.52 -17.65
N ALA A 179 6.18 -2.62 -18.38
CA ALA A 179 5.95 -2.68 -19.82
C ALA A 179 4.46 -2.59 -20.21
N LEU A 180 3.54 -3.02 -19.34
CA LEU A 180 2.10 -2.84 -19.50
C LEU A 180 1.61 -1.46 -19.01
N GLY A 181 2.49 -0.65 -18.42
CA GLY A 181 2.23 0.68 -17.87
C GLY A 181 1.46 0.69 -16.55
N THR A 182 1.58 -0.37 -15.75
CA THR A 182 1.14 -0.39 -14.35
C THR A 182 2.29 -0.02 -13.40
N SER A 183 1.95 0.39 -12.18
CA SER A 183 2.90 0.49 -11.06
C SER A 183 3.59 -0.85 -10.77
N SER A 184 4.72 -0.79 -10.07
CA SER A 184 5.49 -1.98 -9.66
C SER A 184 4.60 -2.97 -8.90
N THR A 185 4.60 -4.22 -9.36
CA THR A 185 3.91 -5.32 -8.68
C THR A 185 4.75 -5.81 -7.50
N THR A 186 4.14 -6.19 -6.39
CA THR A 186 4.84 -6.72 -5.21
C THR A 186 4.07 -7.93 -4.64
N PRO A 187 4.74 -8.85 -3.91
CA PRO A 187 4.04 -9.89 -3.15
C PRO A 187 3.14 -9.27 -2.08
N TYR A 188 1.91 -9.77 -1.94
CA TYR A 188 0.94 -9.23 -0.97
C TYR A 188 1.06 -9.92 0.39
N ILE A 189 1.30 -9.15 1.46
CA ILE A 189 1.35 -9.67 2.84
C ILE A 189 -0.03 -10.17 3.32
N GLU A 190 -1.09 -9.62 2.76
CA GLU A 190 -2.50 -10.02 2.96
C GLU A 190 -2.75 -11.45 2.49
N SER A 191 -1.90 -12.00 1.62
CA SER A 191 -1.93 -13.42 1.21
C SER A 191 -1.80 -14.37 2.41
N THR A 192 -1.29 -13.90 3.55
CA THR A 192 -1.32 -14.64 4.82
C THR A 192 -2.73 -15.08 5.23
N SER A 193 -3.76 -14.30 4.91
CA SER A 193 -5.16 -14.67 5.14
C SER A 193 -5.60 -15.83 4.24
N GLY A 194 -5.20 -15.82 2.97
CA GLY A 194 -5.43 -16.92 2.03
C GLY A 194 -4.69 -18.21 2.45
N VAL A 195 -3.47 -18.05 2.94
CA VAL A 195 -2.67 -19.13 3.54
C VAL A 195 -3.34 -19.71 4.78
N ALA A 196 -3.91 -18.86 5.65
CA ALA A 196 -4.66 -19.27 6.82
C ALA A 196 -5.96 -20.01 6.45
N ALA A 197 -6.57 -19.67 5.31
CA ALA A 197 -7.71 -20.38 4.75
C ALA A 197 -7.33 -21.72 4.06
N GLY A 198 -6.04 -22.04 3.94
CA GLY A 198 -5.53 -23.29 3.37
C GLY A 198 -4.84 -23.16 1.99
N GLY A 199 -4.80 -21.97 1.41
CA GLY A 199 -4.13 -21.69 0.13
C GLY A 199 -2.60 -21.68 0.27
N ARG A 200 -1.97 -22.86 0.24
CA ARG A 200 -0.51 -23.02 0.47
C ARG A 200 0.27 -23.48 -0.76
N THR A 201 -0.37 -23.58 -1.92
CA THR A 201 0.25 -24.10 -3.15
C THR A 201 0.31 -23.05 -4.25
N GLY A 202 1.26 -23.22 -5.18
CA GLY A 202 1.32 -22.37 -6.38
C GLY A 202 0.07 -22.46 -7.25
N LEU A 203 -0.69 -23.56 -7.17
CA LEU A 203 -1.97 -23.70 -7.87
C LEU A 203 -2.96 -22.62 -7.41
N THR A 204 -3.01 -22.31 -6.10
CA THR A 204 -3.86 -21.23 -5.58
C THR A 204 -3.48 -19.89 -6.22
N ALA A 205 -2.19 -19.57 -6.31
CA ALA A 205 -1.72 -18.33 -6.93
C ALA A 205 -2.07 -18.27 -8.43
N ILE A 206 -1.87 -19.37 -9.17
CA ILE A 206 -2.21 -19.46 -10.59
C ILE A 206 -3.72 -19.30 -10.80
N THR A 207 -4.54 -19.99 -10.01
CA THR A 207 -6.00 -19.87 -10.08
C THR A 207 -6.45 -18.44 -9.83
N VAL A 208 -5.92 -17.77 -8.81
CA VAL A 208 -6.21 -16.35 -8.54
C VAL A 208 -5.79 -15.47 -9.73
N GLY A 209 -4.61 -15.70 -10.30
CA GLY A 209 -4.15 -14.96 -11.49
C GLY A 209 -5.06 -15.14 -12.71
N VAL A 210 -5.47 -16.37 -13.01
CA VAL A 210 -6.41 -16.66 -14.11
C VAL A 210 -7.77 -16.03 -13.86
N LEU A 211 -8.28 -16.08 -12.62
CA LEU A 211 -9.54 -15.42 -12.26
C LEU A 211 -9.45 -13.90 -12.37
N MET A 212 -8.33 -13.29 -11.97
CA MET A 212 -8.09 -11.85 -12.15
C MET A 212 -8.03 -11.45 -13.63
N LEU A 213 -7.45 -12.29 -14.50
CA LEU A 213 -7.54 -12.08 -15.95
C LEU A 213 -8.98 -12.22 -16.45
N ALA A 214 -9.73 -13.20 -15.96
CA ALA A 214 -11.15 -13.36 -16.26
C ALA A 214 -11.99 -12.16 -15.80
N CYS A 215 -11.59 -11.46 -14.73
CA CYS A 215 -12.23 -10.23 -14.27
C CYS A 215 -12.15 -9.07 -15.27
N LEU A 216 -11.25 -9.09 -16.26
CA LEU A 216 -11.14 -8.02 -17.26
C LEU A 216 -12.39 -7.90 -18.15
N TRP A 217 -13.06 -9.02 -18.44
CA TRP A 217 -14.36 -9.02 -19.13
C TRP A 217 -15.46 -8.40 -18.28
N PHE A 218 -15.33 -8.45 -16.96
CA PHE A 218 -16.25 -7.85 -16.00
C PHE A 218 -15.82 -6.43 -15.59
N SER A 219 -14.95 -5.78 -16.36
CA SER A 219 -14.51 -4.40 -16.07
C SER A 219 -15.65 -3.39 -15.89
N PRO A 220 -16.81 -3.47 -16.57
CA PRO A 220 -17.94 -2.56 -16.32
C PRO A 220 -18.53 -2.72 -14.92
N LEU A 221 -18.52 -3.95 -14.39
CA LEU A 221 -18.98 -4.22 -13.03
C LEU A 221 -18.02 -3.60 -11.99
N ALA A 222 -16.71 -3.66 -12.25
CA ALA A 222 -15.72 -2.99 -11.41
C ALA A 222 -15.85 -1.47 -11.47
N GLN A 223 -16.15 -0.90 -12.65
CA GLN A 223 -16.38 0.54 -12.82
C GLN A 223 -17.69 1.03 -12.20
N ALA A 224 -18.68 0.14 -12.03
CA ALA A 224 -19.92 0.45 -11.31
C ALA A 224 -19.72 0.57 -9.79
N VAL A 225 -18.57 0.16 -9.25
CA VAL A 225 -18.24 0.36 -7.84
C VAL A 225 -17.71 1.78 -7.65
N PRO A 226 -18.45 2.67 -6.96
CA PRO A 226 -17.97 4.03 -6.75
C PRO A 226 -16.78 4.04 -5.78
N ALA A 227 -15.90 5.05 -5.91
CA ALA A 227 -14.67 5.13 -5.10
C ALA A 227 -14.94 5.13 -3.57
N PHE A 228 -16.04 5.74 -3.13
CA PHE A 228 -16.42 5.73 -1.71
C PHE A 228 -16.84 4.34 -1.20
N ALA A 229 -17.24 3.40 -2.08
CA ALA A 229 -17.57 2.03 -1.71
C ALA A 229 -16.34 1.13 -1.52
N THR A 230 -15.20 1.49 -2.10
CA THR A 230 -13.91 0.79 -1.88
C THR A 230 -13.13 1.36 -0.69
N ALA A 231 -13.42 2.59 -0.27
CA ALA A 231 -12.81 3.22 0.90
C ALA A 231 -12.86 2.38 2.20
N PRO A 232 -13.97 1.70 2.56
CA PRO A 232 -14.01 0.78 3.70
C PRO A 232 -12.91 -0.27 3.71
N ALA A 233 -12.64 -0.87 2.54
CA ALA A 233 -11.66 -1.92 2.38
C ALA A 233 -10.23 -1.39 2.63
N LEU A 234 -9.92 -0.24 2.03
CA LEU A 234 -8.63 0.43 2.20
C LEU A 234 -8.39 0.89 3.63
N LEU A 235 -9.41 1.45 4.30
CA LEU A 235 -9.34 1.79 5.72
C LEU A 235 -9.07 0.57 6.58
N TYR A 236 -9.78 -0.52 6.33
CA TYR A 236 -9.63 -1.76 7.09
C TYR A 236 -8.24 -2.38 6.89
N ILE A 237 -7.72 -2.41 5.65
CA ILE A 237 -6.34 -2.82 5.36
C ILE A 237 -5.35 -1.92 6.07
N GLY A 238 -5.56 -0.60 6.06
CA GLY A 238 -4.75 0.36 6.80
C GLY A 238 -4.65 0.03 8.29
N VAL A 239 -5.78 -0.32 8.93
CA VAL A 239 -5.82 -0.78 10.33
C VAL A 239 -4.99 -2.06 10.53
N GLN A 240 -5.10 -3.03 9.62
CA GLN A 240 -4.32 -4.27 9.72
C GLN A 240 -2.82 -4.02 9.60
N MET A 241 -2.39 -3.19 8.64
CA MET A 241 -0.99 -2.85 8.43
C MET A 241 -0.42 -2.04 9.60
N MET A 242 -1.22 -1.15 10.20
CA MET A 242 -0.82 -0.36 11.37
C MET A 242 -0.44 -1.23 12.57
N ARG A 243 -0.91 -2.48 12.66
CA ARG A 243 -0.52 -3.43 13.72
C ARG A 243 0.98 -3.73 13.73
N SER A 244 1.66 -3.61 12.59
CA SER A 244 3.12 -3.76 12.51
C SER A 244 3.87 -2.78 13.41
N ALA A 245 3.28 -1.63 13.73
CA ALA A 245 3.90 -0.68 14.65
C ALA A 245 4.06 -1.21 16.08
N LEU A 246 3.35 -2.27 16.48
CA LEU A 246 3.56 -2.92 17.78
C LEU A 246 4.93 -3.62 17.88
N GLU A 247 5.53 -3.97 16.75
CA GLU A 247 6.84 -4.64 16.68
C GLU A 247 8.02 -3.65 16.71
N ILE A 248 7.74 -2.35 16.80
CA ILE A 248 8.76 -1.30 16.93
C ILE A 248 9.07 -1.11 18.42
N ASP A 249 10.35 -1.05 18.78
CA ASP A 249 10.76 -0.69 20.13
C ASP A 249 10.56 0.81 20.36
N TRP A 250 9.42 1.16 20.96
CA TRP A 250 9.07 2.54 21.29
C TRP A 250 9.81 3.09 22.52
N GLN A 251 10.51 2.25 23.30
CA GLN A 251 11.28 2.71 24.45
C GLN A 251 12.64 3.26 24.04
N ASP A 252 13.23 2.71 22.98
CA ASP A 252 14.46 3.25 22.40
C ASP A 252 14.15 4.37 21.40
N MET A 253 14.39 5.62 21.80
CA MET A 253 14.16 6.78 20.93
C MET A 253 15.01 6.76 19.64
N THR A 254 16.14 6.04 19.63
CA THR A 254 16.97 5.88 18.43
C THR A 254 16.36 4.95 17.39
N GLU A 255 15.33 4.17 17.77
CA GLU A 255 14.51 3.34 16.89
C GLU A 255 13.15 3.99 16.62
N ALA A 256 12.51 4.51 17.68
CA ALA A 256 11.17 5.08 17.65
C ALA A 256 11.06 6.34 16.79
N ALA A 257 12.02 7.28 16.91
CA ALA A 257 11.97 8.54 16.16
C ALA A 257 12.09 8.32 14.63
N PRO A 258 13.06 7.53 14.11
CA PRO A 258 13.09 7.20 12.69
C PRO A 258 11.85 6.46 12.20
N ALA A 259 11.34 5.53 13.01
CA ALA A 259 10.14 4.80 12.68
C ALA A 259 8.92 5.72 12.57
N PHE A 260 8.74 6.63 13.52
CA PHE A 260 7.71 7.67 13.46
C PHE A 260 7.84 8.55 12.21
N MET A 261 9.05 9.02 11.89
CA MET A 261 9.28 9.83 10.68
C MET A 261 8.88 9.07 9.42
N THR A 262 9.24 7.79 9.34
CA THR A 262 8.84 6.91 8.22
C THR A 262 7.32 6.81 8.11
N ILE A 263 6.63 6.57 9.22
CA ILE A 263 5.17 6.38 9.24
C ILE A 263 4.43 7.68 8.89
N ALA A 264 4.85 8.81 9.48
CA ALA A 264 4.13 10.07 9.38
C ALA A 264 4.34 10.77 8.03
N PHE A 265 5.55 10.71 7.47
CA PHE A 265 5.83 11.45 6.25
C PHE A 265 5.19 10.83 5.01
N MET A 266 4.97 9.51 4.94
CA MET A 266 4.28 8.90 3.79
C MET A 266 2.91 9.54 3.49
N PRO A 267 1.96 9.64 4.44
CA PRO A 267 0.70 10.32 4.21
C PRO A 267 0.85 11.84 4.08
N PHE A 268 1.75 12.47 4.84
CA PHE A 268 1.86 13.93 4.86
C PHE A 268 2.50 14.51 3.60
N THR A 269 3.40 13.79 2.95
CA THR A 269 3.98 14.17 1.65
C THR A 269 3.23 13.55 0.47
N TYR A 270 2.20 12.73 0.74
CA TYR A 270 1.49 11.94 -0.25
C TYR A 270 2.44 11.08 -1.12
N SER A 271 3.57 10.66 -0.55
CA SER A 271 4.64 9.96 -1.26
C SER A 271 5.27 8.92 -0.33
N ILE A 272 5.06 7.65 -0.67
CA ILE A 272 5.70 6.52 0.03
C ILE A 272 7.23 6.67 -0.02
N ALA A 273 7.76 7.07 -1.18
CA ALA A 273 9.19 7.24 -1.41
C ALA A 273 9.84 8.21 -0.43
N ASP A 274 9.25 9.40 -0.28
CA ASP A 274 9.81 10.45 0.56
C ASP A 274 9.68 10.10 2.04
N GLY A 275 8.60 9.41 2.43
CA GLY A 275 8.46 8.86 3.78
C GLY A 275 9.57 7.85 4.12
N ILE A 276 9.86 6.92 3.21
CA ILE A 276 10.97 5.97 3.37
C ILE A 276 12.32 6.70 3.41
N ALA A 277 12.52 7.67 2.53
CA ALA A 277 13.73 8.48 2.48
C ALA A 277 14.05 9.11 3.83
N LEU A 278 13.08 9.84 4.39
CA LEU A 278 13.22 10.54 5.67
C LEU A 278 13.38 9.58 6.84
N GLY A 279 12.75 8.40 6.77
CA GLY A 279 12.96 7.30 7.69
C GLY A 279 14.41 6.82 7.77
N PHE A 280 15.01 6.54 6.62
CA PHE A 280 16.38 6.03 6.56
C PHE A 280 17.41 7.12 6.91
N ILE A 281 17.20 8.35 6.45
CA ILE A 281 18.05 9.49 6.79
C ILE A 281 18.02 9.72 8.30
N SER A 282 16.83 9.80 8.90
CA SER A 282 16.69 10.02 10.34
C SER A 282 17.30 8.87 11.14
N TYR A 283 17.15 7.62 10.71
CA TYR A 283 17.78 6.47 11.36
C TYR A 283 19.30 6.58 11.37
N ALA A 284 19.91 6.84 10.21
CA ALA A 284 21.36 6.97 10.09
C ALA A 284 21.89 8.15 10.92
N VAL A 285 21.27 9.33 10.82
CA VAL A 285 21.71 10.55 11.50
C VAL A 285 21.53 10.44 13.02
N ILE A 286 20.39 9.96 13.51
CA ILE A 286 20.15 9.86 14.96
C ILE A 286 21.12 8.86 15.59
N LYS A 287 21.31 7.69 14.98
CA LYS A 287 22.28 6.69 15.47
C LYS A 287 23.72 7.19 15.37
N LEU A 288 24.04 8.07 14.42
CA LEU A 288 25.34 8.76 14.37
C LEU A 288 25.56 9.63 15.62
N ILE A 289 24.59 10.52 15.88
CA ILE A 289 24.67 11.53 16.94
C ILE A 289 24.68 10.87 18.31
N CYS A 290 23.93 9.78 18.49
CA CYS A 290 23.88 9.02 19.72
C CYS A 290 25.05 8.02 19.89
N ALA A 291 26.09 8.10 19.03
CA ALA A 291 27.26 7.21 19.06
C ALA A 291 26.94 5.70 18.93
N ARG A 292 25.81 5.35 18.32
CA ARG A 292 25.33 3.98 18.07
C ARG A 292 25.53 3.54 16.62
N VAL A 293 26.64 3.95 16.02
CA VAL A 293 26.97 3.70 14.60
C VAL A 293 27.01 2.20 14.26
N LYS A 294 27.41 1.37 15.24
CA LYS A 294 27.52 -0.09 15.08
C LYS A 294 26.16 -0.78 14.89
N ASP A 295 25.07 -0.16 15.33
CA ASP A 295 23.72 -0.70 15.20
C ASP A 295 23.15 -0.49 13.79
N VAL A 296 23.77 0.38 12.99
CA VAL A 296 23.29 0.76 11.66
C VAL A 296 23.93 -0.13 10.61
N PRO A 297 23.15 -0.98 9.90
CA PRO A 297 23.68 -1.76 8.80
C PRO A 297 24.27 -0.84 7.71
N PRO A 298 25.38 -1.23 7.05
CA PRO A 298 26.01 -0.42 5.99
C PRO A 298 25.05 0.05 4.90
N MET A 299 24.02 -0.76 4.62
CA MET A 299 23.02 -0.43 3.62
C MET A 299 22.15 0.76 3.97
N VAL A 300 21.83 0.97 5.24
CA VAL A 300 21.04 2.13 5.68
C VAL A 300 21.84 3.42 5.43
N TRP A 301 23.15 3.39 5.63
CA TRP A 301 24.05 4.51 5.30
C TRP A 301 24.03 4.83 3.80
N ILE A 302 24.14 3.81 2.95
CA ILE A 302 24.12 3.99 1.50
C ILE A 302 22.80 4.64 1.08
N VAL A 303 21.67 4.09 1.52
CA VAL A 303 20.34 4.61 1.20
C VAL A 303 20.15 6.05 1.71
N ALA A 304 20.57 6.34 2.94
CA ALA A 304 20.48 7.68 3.52
C ALA A 304 21.30 8.70 2.73
N VAL A 305 22.54 8.36 2.33
CA VAL A 305 23.40 9.24 1.53
C VAL A 305 22.82 9.46 0.14
N CYS A 306 22.31 8.43 -0.52
CA CYS A 306 21.66 8.55 -1.83
C CYS A 306 20.46 9.51 -1.78
N TRP A 307 19.61 9.41 -0.76
CA TRP A 307 18.47 10.32 -0.60
C TRP A 307 18.88 11.74 -0.23
N LEU A 308 19.88 11.92 0.63
CA LEU A 308 20.41 13.25 0.95
C LEU A 308 20.94 13.93 -0.32
N ALA A 309 21.67 13.19 -1.16
CA ALA A 309 22.13 13.70 -2.44
C ALA A 309 20.96 14.06 -3.36
N LYS A 310 19.92 13.21 -3.46
CA LYS A 310 18.72 13.54 -4.23
C LYS A 310 18.10 14.85 -3.75
N PHE A 311 17.80 14.97 -2.46
CA PHE A 311 17.16 16.18 -1.92
C PHE A 311 18.03 17.43 -2.09
N TRP A 312 19.34 17.31 -1.94
CA TRP A 312 20.26 18.44 -2.10
C TRP A 312 20.34 18.93 -3.54
N PHE A 313 20.47 18.04 -4.52
CA PHE A 313 20.68 18.44 -5.92
C PHE A 313 19.39 18.74 -6.68
N LEU A 314 18.26 18.14 -6.27
CA LEU A 314 17.05 18.08 -7.10
C LEU A 314 15.79 18.53 -6.39
N GLY A 315 15.89 18.81 -5.09
CA GLY A 315 14.74 19.10 -4.26
C GLY A 315 13.93 17.85 -3.88
N ALA A 316 12.77 18.09 -3.28
CA ALA A 316 11.80 17.07 -2.90
C ALA A 316 11.18 16.42 -4.14
#